data_AF-A0A948HQ79-F1
#
_entry.id   AF-A0A948HQ79-F1
#
_cell.length_a   1.000
_cell.length_b   1.000
_cell.length_c   1.000
_cell.angle_alpha   90.00
_cell.angle_beta   90.00
_cell.angle_gamma   90.00
#
_symmetry.space_group_name_H-M   'P 1'
#
loop_
_entity.id
_entity.type
_entity.pdbx_description
1 polymer ?
#
loop_
_entity_poly.entity_id
_entity_poly.type
_entity_poly.pdbx_seq_one_letter_code
_entity_poly.pdbx_strand_id
1 'polypeptide(L)' 'MYAVFQSGGKQHRVTEGQTLRLEKLDLETGATIEFTPL' A
#
# COMPACT_ATOMS: atom_id res chain seq x y z
N MET A 1 14.50 1.66 6.62
CA MET A 1 13.33 1.98 7.47
C MET A 1 12.12 1.21 6.95
N TYR A 2 11.17 0.81 7.80
CA TYR A 2 9.95 0.12 7.37
C TYR A 2 8.71 0.79 7.94
N ALA A 3 7.57 0.62 7.27
CA ALA A 3 6.25 1.05 7.72
C ALA A 3 5.25 -0.12 7.63
N VAL A 4 4.14 -0.03 8.36
CA VAL A 4 3.04 -1.00 8.29
C VAL A 4 1.74 -0.24 8.02
N PHE A 5 0.89 -0.75 7.14
CA PHE A 5 -0.44 -0.17 6.86
C PHE A 5 -1.46 -1.27 6.58
N GLN A 6 -2.74 -0.90 6.51
CA GLN A 6 -3.84 -1.81 6.13
C GLN A 6 -4.37 -1.52 4.73
N SER A 7 -4.62 -2.59 3.97
CA SER A 7 -5.36 -2.55 2.71
C SER A 7 -6.00 -3.91 2.44
N GLY A 8 -7.26 -3.91 2.00
CA GLY A 8 -7.99 -5.16 1.75
C GLY A 8 -8.23 -6.00 3.00
N GLY A 9 -8.40 -5.35 4.17
CA GLY A 9 -8.54 -6.05 5.46
C GLY A 9 -7.29 -6.79 5.94
N LYS A 10 -6.14 -6.60 5.28
CA LYS A 10 -4.85 -7.21 5.63
C LYS A 10 -3.82 -6.14 5.99
N GLN A 11 -2.86 -6.52 6.83
CA GLN A 11 -1.69 -5.68 7.13
C GLN A 11 -0.56 -5.96 6.13
N HIS A 12 0.11 -4.89 5.70
CA HIS A 12 1.25 -4.94 4.80
C HIS A 12 2.43 -4.20 5.42
N ARG A 13 3.60 -4.83 5.44
CA ARG A 13 4.87 -4.21 5.86
C ARG A 13 5.67 -3.82 4.64
N VAL A 14 6.12 -2.56 4.60
CA VAL A 14 6.76 -2.00 3.42
C VAL A 14 8.05 -1.23 3.69
N THR A 15 8.86 -1.10 2.65
CA THR A 15 10.04 -0.23 2.59
C THR A 15 10.00 0.61 1.31
N GLU A 16 10.75 1.70 1.28
CA GLU A 16 10.86 2.55 0.08
C GLU A 16 11.37 1.75 -1.13
N GLY A 17 10.80 2.01 -2.32
CA GLY A 17 11.15 1.32 -3.57
C GLY A 17 10.56 -0.09 -3.75
N GLN A 18 9.78 -0.60 -2.79
CA GLN A 18 9.19 -1.93 -2.89
C GLN A 18 7.93 -1.95 -3.79
N THR A 19 7.85 -2.94 -4.68
CA THR A 19 6.61 -3.28 -5.40
C THR A 19 5.79 -4.28 -4.62
N LEU A 20 4.50 -4.00 -4.38
CA LEU A 20 3.58 -4.90 -3.70
C LEU A 20 2.39 -5.28 -4.57
N ARG A 21 1.84 -6.47 -4.32
CA ARG A 21 0.54 -6.88 -4.84
C ARG A 21 -0.52 -6.62 -3.77
N LEU A 22 -1.45 -5.74 -4.10
CA LEU A 22 -2.61 -5.46 -3.26
C LEU A 22 -3.87 -6.03 -3.93
N GLU A 23 -4.95 -6.00 -3.17
CA GLU A 23 -6.28 -6.20 -3.75
C GLU A 23 -6.63 -5.04 -4.69
N LYS A 24 -7.68 -5.21 -5.50
CA LYS A 24 -8.05 -4.23 -6.51
C LYS A 24 -8.35 -2.87 -5.84
N LEU A 25 -7.68 -1.83 -6.32
CA LEU A 25 -7.93 -0.44 -5.95
C LEU A 25 -8.70 0.23 -7.09
N ASP A 26 -9.67 1.07 -6.76
CA ASP A 26 -10.46 1.82 -7.74
C ASP A 26 -9.77 3.14 -8.10
N LEU A 27 -8.63 3.00 -8.77
CA LEU A 27 -7.73 4.10 -9.16
C LEU A 27 -7.18 3.84 -10.56
N GLU A 28 -6.87 4.90 -11.28
CA GLU A 28 -6.20 4.79 -12.58
C GLU A 28 -4.72 4.42 -12.43
N THR A 29 -4.16 3.78 -13.46
CA THR A 29 -2.72 3.45 -13.50
C THR A 29 -1.89 4.73 -13.44
N GLY A 30 -0.94 4.78 -12.50
CA GLY A 30 -0.07 5.94 -12.30
C GLY A 30 -0.62 6.98 -11.31
N ALA A 31 -1.86 6.80 -10.81
CA ALA A 31 -2.38 7.61 -9.72
C ALA A 31 -1.59 7.37 -8.43
N THR A 32 -1.45 8.42 -7.61
CA THR A 32 -0.86 8.34 -6.28
C THR A 32 -1.96 8.14 -5.25
N ILE A 33 -1.73 7.25 -4.28
CA ILE A 33 -2.61 7.01 -3.12
C ILE A 33 -1.79 7.08 -1.84
N GLU A 34 -2.37 7.67 -0.81
CA GLU A 34 -1.81 7.72 0.54
C GLU A 34 -2.51 6.69 1.44
N PHE A 35 -1.72 5.88 2.14
CA PHE A 35 -2.22 4.97 3.17
C PHE A 35 -1.89 5.53 4.55
N THR A 36 -2.84 5.45 5.47
CA THR A 36 -2.58 5.77 6.87
C THR A 36 -1.71 4.67 7.48
N PRO A 37 -0.54 5.00 8.04
CA PRO A 37 0.29 4.03 8.73
C PRO A 37 -0.39 3.56 10.03
N LEU A 38 -0.13 2.31 10.39
CA LEU A 38 -0.46 1.73 11.69
C LEU A 38 0.68 1.92 12.69
#